data_AF-A0A9E3IZU7-F1
#
_entry.id   AF-A0A9E3IZU7-F1
#
_cell.length_a   1.000
_cell.length_b   1.000
_cell.length_c   1.000
_cell.angle_alpha   90.00
_cell.angle_beta   90.00
_cell.angle_gamma   90.00
#
_symmetry.space_group_name_H-M   'P 1'
#
loop_
_entity.id
_entity.type
_entity.pdbx_description
1 polymer ?
#
loop_
_entity_poly.entity_id
_entity_poly.type
_entity_poly.pdbx_seq_one_letter_code
_entity_poly.pdbx_strand_id
1 'polypeptide(L)'
;DDADHTLLEHMCGGGSGPEAYFWDDKTKLTSYVPYEWPVRIARVHGRKVTLERPLPLDLRPEWSPQLTTHVAELSGSGVEGLTLEAPDTPQQPHLLDKGQNGVVLQCAYDCWVDDVTVRHVDNGFGLVAASACTLRRTRVAGRGSHHPYFCREGSHDNLIEDFTIEERTSPAPTNTQLHGINVEGLSSYNVWSRGDMRMGTFDSHRGLPFANVRTDITLNNNGRHGGDASAGPLFGARFTHWNIRVTNGRAGLVKIDGLAPYSATVGIDEVTEFDQIDVPDFTGDLHTRLELYGSSGAVRPRNLYEAQRRLNGAGR
;
A
#
# COMPACT_ATOMS: atom_id res chain seq x y z
N ASP A 1 -16.35 -11.74 8.74
CA ASP A 1 -16.19 -12.85 7.79
C ASP A 1 -17.05 -14.01 8.26
N ASP A 2 -17.35 -14.96 7.38
CA ASP A 2 -17.98 -16.23 7.74
C ASP A 2 -16.92 -17.32 8.03
N ALA A 3 -17.39 -18.52 8.35
CA ALA A 3 -16.51 -19.65 8.70
C ALA A 3 -15.75 -20.22 7.50
N ASP A 4 -16.21 -19.92 6.28
CA ASP A 4 -15.64 -20.42 5.03
C ASP A 4 -14.73 -19.36 4.35
N HIS A 5 -14.49 -18.24 5.02
CA HIS A 5 -13.63 -17.14 4.56
C HIS A 5 -14.09 -16.44 3.26
N THR A 6 -15.40 -16.45 2.98
CA THR A 6 -15.93 -15.93 1.71
C THR A 6 -15.81 -14.40 1.57
N LEU A 7 -15.58 -13.65 2.67
CA LEU A 7 -15.22 -12.24 2.58
C LEU A 7 -13.80 -12.06 2.03
N LEU A 8 -12.84 -12.86 2.48
CA LEU A 8 -11.45 -12.79 2.00
C LEU A 8 -11.39 -13.22 0.52
N GLU A 9 -12.16 -14.24 0.14
CA GLU A 9 -12.34 -14.61 -1.26
C GLU A 9 -12.89 -13.44 -2.09
N HIS A 10 -13.93 -12.76 -1.59
CA HIS A 10 -14.53 -11.61 -2.26
C HIS A 10 -13.53 -10.44 -2.41
N MET A 11 -12.66 -10.20 -1.43
CA MET A 11 -11.58 -9.22 -1.53
C MET A 11 -10.55 -9.58 -2.62
N CYS A 12 -10.45 -10.86 -2.98
CA CYS A 12 -9.63 -11.36 -4.09
C CYS A 12 -10.35 -11.39 -5.44
N GLY A 13 -11.63 -10.95 -5.49
CA GLY A 13 -12.46 -11.00 -6.68
C GLY A 13 -13.23 -12.31 -6.87
N GLY A 14 -13.11 -13.26 -5.92
CA GLY A 14 -13.75 -14.57 -5.94
C GLY A 14 -13.21 -15.52 -7.02
N GLY A 15 -13.94 -16.61 -7.26
CA GLY A 15 -13.62 -17.63 -8.25
C GLY A 15 -12.72 -18.73 -7.71
N SER A 16 -12.44 -19.72 -8.57
CA SER A 16 -11.83 -21.00 -8.15
C SER A 16 -10.46 -20.89 -7.49
N GLY A 17 -9.70 -19.83 -7.78
CA GLY A 17 -8.39 -19.60 -7.17
C GLY A 17 -8.50 -19.27 -5.68
N PRO A 18 -9.15 -18.15 -5.31
CA PRO A 18 -9.46 -17.82 -3.93
C PRO A 18 -10.28 -18.89 -3.18
N GLU A 19 -11.26 -19.52 -3.84
CA GLU A 19 -12.08 -20.61 -3.26
C GLU A 19 -11.26 -21.86 -2.89
N ALA A 20 -10.18 -22.14 -3.64
CA ALA A 20 -9.28 -23.26 -3.36
C ALA A 20 -8.13 -22.89 -2.40
N TYR A 21 -8.03 -21.63 -2.00
CA TYR A 21 -6.94 -21.16 -1.14
C TYR A 21 -7.19 -21.59 0.31
N PHE A 22 -6.14 -22.06 0.98
CA PHE A 22 -6.24 -22.46 2.38
C PHE A 22 -6.05 -21.24 3.29
N TRP A 23 -7.14 -20.74 3.85
CA TRP A 23 -7.19 -19.50 4.64
C TRP A 23 -6.89 -19.71 6.13
N ASP A 24 -7.29 -20.84 6.70
CA ASP A 24 -7.27 -21.10 8.16
C ASP A 24 -5.88 -20.97 8.81
N ASP A 25 -4.81 -21.31 8.09
CA ASP A 25 -3.43 -21.21 8.59
C ASP A 25 -2.84 -19.80 8.44
N LYS A 26 -3.55 -18.87 7.80
CA LYS A 26 -3.09 -17.49 7.58
C LYS A 26 -3.37 -16.61 8.78
N THR A 27 -2.90 -17.05 9.95
CA THR A 27 -3.23 -16.49 11.26
C THR A 27 -2.96 -14.99 11.39
N LYS A 28 -1.90 -14.47 10.76
CA LYS A 28 -1.67 -13.01 10.74
C LYS A 28 -2.77 -12.29 9.94
N LEU A 29 -3.15 -12.77 8.75
CA LEU A 29 -4.26 -12.21 7.99
C LEU A 29 -5.59 -12.31 8.77
N THR A 30 -5.92 -13.50 9.28
CA THR A 30 -7.20 -13.72 9.97
C THR A 30 -7.29 -12.96 11.29
N SER A 31 -6.16 -12.54 11.88
CA SER A 31 -6.13 -11.62 13.02
C SER A 31 -6.60 -10.19 12.69
N TYR A 32 -6.59 -9.79 11.41
CA TYR A 32 -7.13 -8.51 10.96
C TYR A 32 -8.63 -8.57 10.63
N VAL A 33 -9.29 -9.71 10.85
CA VAL A 33 -10.73 -9.88 10.71
C VAL A 33 -11.40 -9.67 12.08
N PRO A 34 -12.53 -8.92 12.17
CA PRO A 34 -13.33 -8.37 11.08
C PRO A 34 -12.62 -7.24 10.32
N TYR A 35 -12.86 -7.15 9.02
CA TYR A 35 -12.40 -6.00 8.22
C TYR A 35 -13.09 -4.74 8.72
N GLU A 36 -12.32 -3.88 9.36
CA GLU A 36 -12.77 -2.58 9.85
C GLU A 36 -12.59 -1.53 8.76
N TRP A 37 -13.59 -0.67 8.57
CA TRP A 37 -13.50 0.43 7.61
C TRP A 37 -14.05 1.71 8.25
N PRO A 38 -13.18 2.54 8.85
CA PRO A 38 -13.58 3.80 9.45
C PRO A 38 -14.24 4.72 8.43
N VAL A 39 -15.39 5.30 8.78
CA VAL A 39 -16.13 6.21 7.91
C VAL A 39 -17.00 7.15 8.73
N ARG A 40 -17.10 8.42 8.32
CA ARG A 40 -18.03 9.36 8.97
C ARG A 40 -19.46 9.15 8.48
N ILE A 41 -20.40 9.20 9.43
CA ILE A 41 -21.83 9.25 9.14
C ILE A 41 -22.20 10.68 8.75
N ALA A 42 -22.53 10.90 7.48
CA ALA A 42 -22.94 12.19 6.96
C ALA A 42 -24.39 12.56 7.35
N ARG A 43 -25.28 11.56 7.45
CA ARG A 43 -26.68 11.78 7.84
C ARG A 43 -27.32 10.53 8.41
N VAL A 44 -28.19 10.71 9.40
CA VAL A 44 -29.15 9.70 9.86
C VAL A 44 -30.57 10.21 9.65
N HIS A 45 -31.42 9.38 9.03
CA HIS A 45 -32.85 9.63 8.89
C HIS A 45 -33.64 8.35 9.16
N GLY A 46 -34.26 8.27 10.34
CA GLY A 46 -34.90 7.04 10.80
C GLY A 46 -33.87 5.90 10.84
N ARG A 47 -34.13 4.82 10.09
CA ARG A 47 -33.23 3.67 9.94
C ARG A 47 -32.26 3.77 8.75
N LYS A 48 -32.20 4.92 8.07
CA LYS A 48 -31.31 5.15 6.94
C LYS A 48 -30.08 5.93 7.39
N VAL A 49 -28.91 5.33 7.21
CA VAL A 49 -27.60 5.96 7.41
C VAL A 49 -27.03 6.32 6.04
N THR A 50 -26.49 7.53 5.92
CA THR A 50 -25.72 7.98 4.75
C THR A 50 -24.29 8.18 5.20
N LEU A 51 -23.37 7.51 4.51
CA LEU A 51 -21.93 7.58 4.74
C LEU A 51 -21.33 8.69 3.88
N GLU A 52 -20.19 9.25 4.30
CA GLU A 52 -19.53 10.32 3.53
C GLU A 52 -18.89 9.84 2.21
N ARG A 53 -18.74 8.51 2.04
CA ARG A 53 -18.20 7.87 0.83
C ARG A 53 -18.86 6.50 0.56
N PRO A 54 -18.80 5.99 -0.68
CA PRO A 54 -19.33 4.67 -1.04
C PRO A 54 -18.67 3.54 -0.24
N LEU A 55 -19.41 2.44 -0.05
CA LEU A 55 -18.90 1.24 0.61
C LEU A 55 -17.75 0.63 -0.21
N PRO A 56 -16.70 0.10 0.45
CA PRO A 56 -15.57 -0.50 -0.24
C PRO A 56 -15.91 -1.90 -0.77
N LEU A 57 -16.79 -2.61 -0.07
CA LEU A 57 -17.16 -4.01 -0.32
C LEU A 57 -18.69 -4.17 -0.23
N ASP A 58 -19.19 -5.29 -0.77
CA ASP A 58 -20.58 -5.68 -0.61
C ASP A 58 -20.94 -5.90 0.87
N LEU A 59 -22.22 -5.70 1.24
CA LEU A 59 -22.73 -5.98 2.58
C LEU A 59 -23.61 -7.24 2.55
N ARG A 60 -22.98 -8.41 2.45
CA ARG A 60 -23.70 -9.68 2.43
C ARG A 60 -24.07 -10.15 3.85
N PRO A 61 -25.31 -10.60 4.11
CA PRO A 61 -25.75 -10.96 5.45
C PRO A 61 -24.90 -12.02 6.16
N GLU A 62 -24.36 -12.99 5.42
CA GLU A 62 -23.48 -14.06 5.90
C GLU A 62 -22.20 -13.53 6.56
N TRP A 63 -21.72 -12.34 6.15
CA TRP A 63 -20.54 -11.71 6.74
C TRP A 63 -20.84 -10.92 8.01
N SER A 64 -22.11 -10.84 8.42
CA SER A 64 -22.58 -10.11 9.60
C SER A 64 -22.09 -8.65 9.63
N PRO A 65 -22.40 -7.82 8.61
CA PRO A 65 -21.96 -6.43 8.58
C PRO A 65 -22.59 -5.63 9.72
N GLN A 66 -21.78 -4.85 10.44
CA GLN A 66 -22.20 -4.06 11.59
C GLN A 66 -21.76 -2.60 11.45
N LEU A 67 -22.62 -1.69 11.91
CA LEU A 67 -22.17 -0.35 12.29
C LEU A 67 -21.72 -0.41 13.75
N THR A 68 -20.44 -0.16 13.98
CA THR A 68 -19.85 -0.12 15.32
C THR A 68 -19.15 1.21 15.55
N THR A 69 -18.83 1.51 16.81
CA THR A 69 -17.97 2.63 17.17
C THR A 69 -16.55 2.08 17.36
N HIS A 70 -15.60 2.60 16.59
CA HIS A 70 -14.19 2.26 16.77
C HIS A 70 -13.57 3.05 17.94
N VAL A 71 -12.30 2.78 18.24
CA VAL A 71 -11.52 3.66 19.11
C VAL A 71 -11.57 5.10 18.59
N ALA A 72 -11.62 6.07 19.50
CA ALA A 72 -11.60 7.48 19.12
C ALA A 72 -10.31 7.79 18.35
N GLU A 73 -10.48 8.34 17.17
CA GLU A 73 -9.40 8.63 16.24
C GLU A 73 -8.73 9.98 16.55
N LEU A 74 -7.45 10.09 16.21
CA LEU A 74 -6.84 11.41 16.04
C LEU A 74 -7.31 12.00 14.71
N SER A 75 -7.96 13.16 14.74
CA SER A 75 -8.42 13.85 13.53
C SER A 75 -8.00 15.30 13.44
N GLY A 76 -7.96 15.84 12.22
CA GLY A 76 -7.69 17.25 11.96
C GLY A 76 -6.33 17.74 12.43
N SER A 77 -5.33 16.85 12.48
CA SER A 77 -3.99 17.12 12.99
C SER A 77 -2.94 16.90 11.91
N GLY A 78 -1.82 17.63 11.98
CA GLY A 78 -0.73 17.41 11.05
C GLY A 78 0.66 17.83 11.52
N VAL A 79 1.65 17.33 10.79
CA VAL A 79 3.08 17.63 10.97
C VAL A 79 3.60 18.27 9.70
N GLU A 80 4.13 19.49 9.79
CA GLU A 80 4.49 20.27 8.60
C GLU A 80 5.84 21.00 8.69
N GLY A 81 6.53 21.10 7.55
CA GLY A 81 7.61 22.06 7.33
C GLY A 81 8.87 21.84 8.18
N LEU A 82 9.23 20.58 8.45
CA LEU A 82 10.35 20.26 9.34
C LEU A 82 11.21 19.09 8.86
N THR A 83 12.42 19.00 9.43
CA THR A 83 13.29 17.83 9.29
C THR A 83 13.43 17.13 10.64
N LEU A 84 13.16 15.82 10.67
CA LEU A 84 13.47 14.95 11.80
C LEU A 84 14.78 14.20 11.50
N GLU A 85 15.80 14.41 12.31
CA GLU A 85 17.11 13.77 12.12
C GLU A 85 17.42 12.85 13.31
N ALA A 86 17.52 11.55 13.03
CA ALA A 86 17.98 10.56 13.98
C ALA A 86 19.52 10.49 14.01
N PRO A 87 20.13 9.96 15.08
CA PRO A 87 21.57 9.71 15.12
C PRO A 87 22.04 8.89 13.91
N ASP A 88 23.13 9.33 13.27
CA ASP A 88 23.73 8.64 12.12
C ASP A 88 24.53 7.41 12.55
N THR A 89 23.82 6.35 12.91
CA THR A 89 24.38 5.05 13.30
C THR A 89 24.07 4.00 12.25
N PRO A 90 24.97 3.06 11.92
CA PRO A 90 24.71 2.05 10.90
C PRO A 90 23.36 1.33 11.05
N GLN A 91 22.69 1.08 9.91
CA GLN A 91 21.45 0.30 9.86
C GLN A 91 21.63 -1.06 10.53
N GLN A 92 20.63 -1.49 11.30
CA GLN A 92 20.69 -2.78 11.99
C GLN A 92 20.30 -3.92 11.03
N PRO A 93 20.73 -5.17 11.33
CA PRO A 93 20.24 -6.34 10.61
C PRO A 93 18.71 -6.42 10.62
N HIS A 94 18.16 -7.08 9.61
CA HIS A 94 16.72 -7.24 9.41
C HIS A 94 16.00 -7.67 10.70
N LEU A 95 14.91 -6.96 11.05
CA LEU A 95 14.09 -7.13 12.26
C LEU A 95 14.77 -6.80 13.60
N LEU A 96 15.96 -6.19 13.59
CA LEU A 96 16.70 -5.80 14.81
C LEU A 96 16.91 -4.28 14.93
N ASP A 97 16.09 -3.49 14.22
CA ASP A 97 16.09 -2.03 14.27
C ASP A 97 15.96 -1.50 15.70
N LYS A 98 16.54 -0.32 15.97
CA LYS A 98 16.49 0.31 17.30
C LYS A 98 15.23 1.16 17.50
N GLY A 99 14.45 1.36 16.44
CA GLY A 99 13.19 2.09 16.48
C GLY A 99 13.37 3.59 16.29
N GLN A 100 14.44 4.02 15.62
CA GLN A 100 14.59 5.42 15.19
C GLN A 100 13.62 5.70 14.05
N ASN A 101 12.36 5.98 14.38
CA ASN A 101 11.30 6.14 13.40
C ASN A 101 11.02 7.62 13.11
N GLY A 102 10.56 7.93 11.91
CA GLY A 102 10.01 9.23 11.54
C GLY A 102 8.56 9.37 11.99
N VAL A 103 7.72 9.96 11.14
CA VAL A 103 6.32 10.28 11.48
C VAL A 103 5.41 9.10 11.18
N VAL A 104 4.64 8.67 12.19
CA VAL A 104 3.61 7.64 12.03
C VAL A 104 2.25 8.24 12.41
N LEU A 105 1.29 8.16 11.51
CA LEU A 105 -0.12 8.43 11.80
C LEU A 105 -0.78 7.10 12.20
N GLN A 106 -1.05 6.95 13.49
CA GLN A 106 -1.67 5.75 14.06
C GLN A 106 -3.05 6.05 14.62
N CYS A 107 -4.04 5.21 14.31
CA CYS A 107 -5.45 5.41 14.68
C CYS A 107 -5.92 6.83 14.30
N ALA A 108 -5.59 7.26 13.07
CA ALA A 108 -5.79 8.61 12.59
C ALA A 108 -6.84 8.67 11.49
N TYR A 109 -7.62 9.76 11.45
CA TYR A 109 -8.60 10.02 10.41
C TYR A 109 -8.49 11.46 9.93
N ASP A 110 -8.35 11.69 8.62
CA ASP A 110 -8.31 13.06 8.08
C ASP A 110 -7.19 13.90 8.73
N CYS A 111 -6.01 13.28 8.84
CA CYS A 111 -4.76 13.89 9.32
C CYS A 111 -3.76 14.00 8.17
N TRP A 112 -2.70 14.79 8.35
CA TRP A 112 -1.73 14.99 7.27
C TRP A 112 -0.27 15.15 7.71
N VAL A 113 0.63 14.89 6.78
CA VAL A 113 2.05 15.22 6.89
C VAL A 113 2.44 15.96 5.62
N ASP A 114 3.07 17.12 5.74
CA ASP A 114 3.38 17.96 4.60
C ASP A 114 4.75 18.62 4.68
N ASP A 115 5.56 18.47 3.64
CA ASP A 115 6.91 19.09 3.58
C ASP A 115 7.78 18.67 4.77
N VAL A 116 7.85 17.35 5.00
CA VAL A 116 8.62 16.75 6.08
C VAL A 116 9.73 15.88 5.51
N THR A 117 10.94 16.09 6.01
CA THR A 117 12.09 15.22 5.72
C THR A 117 12.46 14.40 6.95
N VAL A 118 12.68 13.10 6.79
CA VAL A 118 13.22 12.23 7.84
C VAL A 118 14.60 11.73 7.42
N ARG A 119 15.57 11.81 8.33
CA ARG A 119 16.98 11.48 8.06
C ARG A 119 17.51 10.46 9.04
N HIS A 120 18.27 9.51 8.50
CA HIS A 120 18.96 8.46 9.26
C HIS A 120 18.03 7.57 10.10
N VAL A 121 16.78 7.42 9.65
CA VAL A 121 15.74 6.64 10.32
C VAL A 121 15.80 5.16 9.95
N ASP A 122 15.33 4.31 10.85
CA ASP A 122 15.05 2.90 10.60
C ASP A 122 13.75 2.74 9.81
N ASN A 123 12.69 3.44 10.21
CA ASN A 123 11.43 3.52 9.46
C ASN A 123 11.03 4.99 9.21
N GLY A 124 10.70 5.33 7.97
CA GLY A 124 10.44 6.71 7.55
C GLY A 124 9.06 7.21 7.93
N PHE A 125 8.08 6.96 7.08
CA PHE A 125 6.69 7.39 7.31
C PHE A 125 5.74 6.21 7.41
N GLY A 126 4.77 6.31 8.31
CA GLY A 126 3.85 5.21 8.60
C GLY A 126 2.38 5.62 8.67
N LEU A 127 1.52 4.72 8.22
CA LEU A 127 0.06 4.72 8.41
C LEU A 127 -0.30 3.39 9.07
N VAL A 128 -0.95 3.44 10.24
CA VAL A 128 -1.36 2.26 11.02
C VAL A 128 -2.79 2.46 11.48
N ALA A 129 -3.73 1.60 11.06
CA ALA A 129 -5.17 1.80 11.30
C ALA A 129 -5.61 3.25 10.98
N ALA A 130 -5.07 3.81 9.90
CA ALA A 130 -5.28 5.20 9.51
C ALA A 130 -6.16 5.29 8.27
N SER A 131 -7.08 6.27 8.25
CA SER A 131 -7.96 6.48 7.12
C SER A 131 -8.06 7.92 6.67
N ALA A 132 -8.26 8.15 5.37
CA ALA A 132 -8.41 9.49 4.79
C ALA A 132 -7.24 10.44 5.09
N CYS A 133 -6.04 9.91 5.40
CA CYS A 133 -4.88 10.73 5.72
C CYS A 133 -4.07 11.06 4.45
N THR A 134 -3.36 12.19 4.48
CA THR A 134 -2.53 12.64 3.35
C THR A 134 -1.08 12.86 3.76
N LEU A 135 -0.15 12.15 3.13
CA LEU A 135 1.28 12.46 3.18
C LEU A 135 1.66 13.13 1.86
N ARG A 136 2.16 14.37 1.90
CA ARG A 136 2.56 15.10 0.71
C ARG A 136 3.93 15.76 0.87
N ARG A 137 4.71 15.82 -0.20
CA ARG A 137 6.06 16.45 -0.19
C ARG A 137 6.99 15.87 0.88
N THR A 138 6.86 14.57 1.15
CA THR A 138 7.66 13.88 2.17
C THR A 138 8.94 13.30 1.60
N ARG A 139 10.02 13.28 2.38
CA ARG A 139 11.34 12.80 1.93
C ARG A 139 12.01 11.90 2.97
N VAL A 140 12.50 10.74 2.54
CA VAL A 140 13.35 9.85 3.33
C VAL A 140 14.79 9.94 2.81
N ALA A 141 15.74 10.25 3.70
CA ALA A 141 17.14 10.50 3.34
C ALA A 141 18.15 9.94 4.37
N GLY A 142 19.43 9.98 4.02
CA GLY A 142 20.53 9.61 4.91
C GLY A 142 21.01 8.17 4.71
N ARG A 143 21.43 7.50 5.79
CA ARG A 143 22.17 6.22 5.78
C ARG A 143 21.45 5.02 5.15
N GLY A 144 20.18 5.16 4.77
CA GLY A 144 19.28 4.07 4.39
C GLY A 144 18.39 3.60 5.54
N SER A 145 17.24 3.05 5.20
CA SER A 145 16.18 2.63 6.13
C SER A 145 15.75 1.18 5.88
N HIS A 146 15.07 0.59 6.85
CA HIS A 146 14.38 -0.69 6.69
C HIS A 146 13.06 -0.50 5.93
N HIS A 147 12.11 0.28 6.47
CA HIS A 147 10.90 0.73 5.75
C HIS A 147 10.91 2.24 5.50
N PRO A 148 11.19 2.70 4.28
CA PRO A 148 10.99 4.11 3.95
C PRO A 148 9.54 4.56 4.18
N TYR A 149 8.57 3.74 3.75
CA TYR A 149 7.15 3.98 3.96
C TYR A 149 6.42 2.68 4.32
N PHE A 150 5.31 2.77 5.08
CA PHE A 150 4.40 1.64 5.30
C PHE A 150 2.94 2.06 5.53
N CYS A 151 2.02 1.26 5.02
CA CYS A 151 0.61 1.18 5.40
C CYS A 151 0.35 -0.20 6.03
N ARG A 152 -0.14 -0.24 7.27
CA ARG A 152 -0.36 -1.49 8.02
C ARG A 152 -1.70 -1.47 8.75
N GLU A 153 -2.13 -2.66 9.18
CA GLU A 153 -3.23 -2.86 10.13
C GLU A 153 -4.50 -2.13 9.71
N GLY A 154 -5.00 -2.38 8.50
CA GLY A 154 -6.22 -1.73 8.01
C GLY A 154 -6.04 -0.22 7.80
N SER A 155 -5.03 0.18 7.03
CA SER A 155 -4.89 1.58 6.60
C SER A 155 -5.60 1.79 5.27
N HIS A 156 -6.63 2.66 5.26
CA HIS A 156 -7.58 2.77 4.16
C HIS A 156 -7.71 4.17 3.56
N ASP A 157 -7.94 4.27 2.25
CA ASP A 157 -8.30 5.55 1.62
C ASP A 157 -7.26 6.68 1.84
N ASN A 158 -5.98 6.33 2.04
CA ASN A 158 -4.92 7.32 2.26
C ASN A 158 -4.28 7.77 0.95
N LEU A 159 -3.78 9.00 0.92
CA LEU A 159 -3.04 9.57 -0.20
C LEU A 159 -1.59 9.81 0.20
N ILE A 160 -0.66 9.26 -0.57
CA ILE A 160 0.76 9.57 -0.48
C ILE A 160 1.19 10.15 -1.82
N GLU A 161 1.57 11.43 -1.85
CA GLU A 161 1.89 12.11 -3.10
C GLU A 161 3.13 13.02 -3.03
N ASP A 162 3.78 13.22 -4.17
CA ASP A 162 4.99 14.06 -4.28
C ASP A 162 6.10 13.64 -3.31
N PHE A 163 6.31 12.33 -3.16
CA PHE A 163 7.23 11.77 -2.17
C PHE A 163 8.59 11.41 -2.77
N THR A 164 9.64 11.43 -1.95
CA THR A 164 10.99 11.04 -2.35
C THR A 164 11.60 10.00 -1.39
N ILE A 165 12.24 8.98 -1.95
CA ILE A 165 13.20 8.12 -1.26
C ILE A 165 14.55 8.38 -1.92
N GLU A 166 15.47 9.02 -1.19
CA GLU A 166 16.80 9.32 -1.70
C GLU A 166 17.69 8.07 -1.72
N GLU A 167 18.75 8.13 -2.52
CA GLU A 167 19.80 7.11 -2.45
C GLU A 167 20.50 7.20 -1.09
N ARG A 168 20.82 6.03 -0.51
CA ARG A 168 21.48 5.97 0.79
C ARG A 168 22.88 6.56 0.73
N THR A 169 23.26 7.29 1.77
CA THR A 169 24.57 7.94 1.90
C THR A 169 25.68 7.01 2.39
N SER A 170 25.34 5.77 2.76
CA SER A 170 26.27 4.78 3.30
C SER A 170 25.96 3.40 2.73
N PRO A 171 26.96 2.54 2.49
CA PRO A 171 26.72 1.18 2.02
C PRO A 171 25.77 0.41 2.94
N ALA A 172 24.98 -0.49 2.36
CA ALA A 172 24.14 -1.40 3.13
C ALA A 172 25.00 -2.34 3.99
N PRO A 173 24.83 -2.35 5.32
CA PRO A 173 25.44 -3.39 6.15
C PRO A 173 24.92 -4.77 5.74
N THR A 174 25.69 -5.81 6.04
CA THR A 174 25.28 -7.19 5.79
C THR A 174 24.00 -7.52 6.54
N ASN A 175 23.18 -8.41 5.97
CA ASN A 175 21.91 -8.87 6.54
C ASN A 175 20.89 -7.75 6.81
N THR A 176 21.04 -6.59 6.18
CA THR A 176 19.97 -5.57 6.14
C THR A 176 19.00 -5.87 5.01
N GLN A 177 17.74 -5.47 5.19
CA GLN A 177 16.73 -5.52 4.15
C GLN A 177 16.22 -4.10 3.91
N LEU A 178 16.04 -3.78 2.63
CA LEU A 178 15.45 -2.53 2.19
C LEU A 178 14.10 -2.85 1.54
N HIS A 179 13.03 -2.38 2.18
CA HIS A 179 11.70 -2.38 1.58
C HIS A 179 11.52 -1.15 0.66
N GLY A 180 10.30 -0.68 0.47
CA GLY A 180 10.06 0.61 -0.16
C GLY A 180 8.73 1.17 0.27
N ILE A 181 7.76 1.21 -0.63
CA ILE A 181 6.39 1.63 -0.32
C ILE A 181 5.53 0.42 0.06
N ASN A 182 5.62 0.05 1.34
CA ASN A 182 4.89 -1.08 1.92
C ASN A 182 3.38 -0.79 2.04
N VAL A 183 2.55 -1.75 1.63
CA VAL A 183 1.13 -1.81 1.95
C VAL A 183 0.77 -3.25 2.34
N GLU A 184 0.26 -3.47 3.55
CA GLU A 184 0.02 -4.81 4.08
C GLU A 184 -1.22 -4.89 4.98
N GLY A 185 -1.60 -6.10 5.40
CA GLY A 185 -2.57 -6.33 6.48
C GLY A 185 -3.92 -5.64 6.23
N LEU A 186 -4.59 -6.07 5.17
CA LEU A 186 -5.87 -5.56 4.66
C LEU A 186 -5.90 -4.07 4.27
N SER A 187 -4.76 -3.37 4.33
CA SER A 187 -4.67 -1.97 3.90
C SER A 187 -5.08 -1.81 2.44
N SER A 188 -6.02 -0.91 2.17
CA SER A 188 -6.74 -0.88 0.89
C SER A 188 -7.14 0.53 0.45
N TYR A 189 -7.40 0.70 -0.84
CA TYR A 189 -7.79 2.01 -1.42
C TYR A 189 -6.77 3.13 -1.20
N ASN A 190 -5.52 2.81 -0.87
CA ASN A 190 -4.46 3.81 -0.75
C ASN A 190 -3.91 4.16 -2.14
N VAL A 191 -3.54 5.41 -2.31
CA VAL A 191 -2.97 5.95 -3.54
C VAL A 191 -1.54 6.43 -3.27
N TRP A 192 -0.61 5.94 -4.09
CA TRP A 192 0.77 6.43 -4.17
C TRP A 192 0.94 7.15 -5.50
N SER A 193 1.29 8.42 -5.47
CA SER A 193 1.28 9.29 -6.65
C SER A 193 2.56 10.13 -6.75
N ARG A 194 3.12 10.29 -7.96
CA ARG A 194 4.24 11.23 -8.22
C ARG A 194 5.46 10.98 -7.33
N GLY A 195 5.88 9.73 -7.23
CA GLY A 195 7.03 9.31 -6.41
C GLY A 195 8.36 9.36 -7.16
N ASP A 196 9.43 9.82 -6.50
CA ASP A 196 10.84 9.63 -6.90
C ASP A 196 11.52 8.66 -5.93
N MET A 197 11.65 7.40 -6.32
CA MET A 197 12.26 6.34 -5.52
C MET A 197 13.63 5.97 -6.09
N ARG A 198 14.70 6.56 -5.54
CA ARG A 198 16.09 6.30 -5.98
C ARG A 198 16.67 5.00 -5.42
N MET A 199 15.93 4.36 -4.54
CA MET A 199 16.17 3.01 -4.01
C MET A 199 14.86 2.44 -3.47
N GLY A 200 14.86 1.15 -3.15
CA GLY A 200 13.72 0.42 -2.59
C GLY A 200 12.96 -0.37 -3.64
N THR A 201 11.71 -0.69 -3.35
CA THR A 201 10.82 -1.45 -4.23
C THR A 201 9.35 -1.14 -3.96
N PHE A 202 8.46 -1.64 -4.81
CA PHE A 202 7.06 -1.79 -4.42
C PHE A 202 6.95 -2.97 -3.47
N ASP A 203 6.25 -2.78 -2.36
CA ASP A 203 6.17 -3.80 -1.32
C ASP A 203 4.69 -4.01 -0.94
N SER A 204 4.17 -5.20 -1.21
CA SER A 204 2.82 -5.58 -0.75
C SER A 204 2.85 -6.46 0.50
N HIS A 205 4.04 -6.84 0.97
CA HIS A 205 4.37 -7.44 2.29
C HIS A 205 3.49 -8.56 2.84
N ARG A 206 2.53 -9.09 2.05
CA ARG A 206 1.46 -10.04 2.41
C ARG A 206 0.38 -9.46 3.35
N GLY A 207 -0.57 -10.31 3.74
CA GLY A 207 -1.75 -9.88 4.49
C GLY A 207 -2.86 -9.29 3.63
N LEU A 208 -2.96 -9.70 2.35
CA LEU A 208 -4.07 -9.36 1.46
C LEU A 208 -4.36 -7.84 1.34
N PRO A 209 -3.39 -6.97 1.03
CA PRO A 209 -3.70 -5.61 0.62
C PRO A 209 -4.42 -5.61 -0.74
N PHE A 210 -5.44 -4.77 -0.91
CA PHE A 210 -6.28 -4.79 -2.11
C PHE A 210 -6.72 -3.39 -2.54
N ALA A 211 -7.14 -3.22 -3.79
CA ALA A 211 -7.66 -1.97 -4.34
C ALA A 211 -6.72 -0.75 -4.21
N ASN A 212 -5.40 -0.95 -4.06
CA ASN A 212 -4.45 0.15 -3.98
C ASN A 212 -3.97 0.57 -5.37
N VAL A 213 -3.60 1.84 -5.51
CA VAL A 213 -3.09 2.43 -6.75
C VAL A 213 -1.68 2.97 -6.53
N ARG A 214 -0.77 2.64 -7.44
CA ARG A 214 0.55 3.27 -7.56
C ARG A 214 0.63 3.89 -8.95
N THR A 215 0.78 5.21 -9.02
CA THR A 215 0.68 5.93 -10.29
C THR A 215 1.73 7.03 -10.45
N ASP A 216 2.32 7.11 -11.65
CA ASP A 216 3.29 8.13 -12.02
C ASP A 216 4.52 8.14 -11.09
N ILE A 217 5.19 6.99 -10.96
CA ILE A 217 6.35 6.81 -10.07
C ILE A 217 7.58 6.47 -10.89
N THR A 218 8.71 7.08 -10.54
CA THR A 218 10.04 6.69 -11.02
C THR A 218 10.75 5.89 -9.93
N LEU A 219 11.27 4.71 -10.28
CA LEU A 219 11.83 3.74 -9.34
C LEU A 219 13.14 3.15 -9.83
N ASN A 220 14.17 3.21 -8.99
CA ASN A 220 15.34 2.34 -9.05
C ASN A 220 15.08 1.13 -8.15
N ASN A 221 14.65 0.02 -8.76
CA ASN A 221 14.15 -1.14 -8.05
C ASN A 221 15.31 -2.02 -7.53
N ASN A 222 15.72 -1.82 -6.29
CA ASN A 222 16.85 -2.53 -5.67
C ASN A 222 16.57 -3.01 -4.24
N GLY A 223 15.31 -2.90 -3.80
CA GLY A 223 14.83 -3.46 -2.54
C GLY A 223 14.23 -4.86 -2.71
N ARG A 224 13.65 -5.37 -1.62
CA ARG A 224 12.91 -6.63 -1.55
C ARG A 224 11.59 -6.39 -0.82
N HIS A 225 10.53 -7.03 -1.27
CA HIS A 225 9.29 -7.02 -0.50
C HIS A 225 9.44 -7.96 0.71
N GLY A 226 8.64 -7.74 1.74
CA GLY A 226 8.64 -8.61 2.93
C GLY A 226 7.40 -9.49 3.01
N GLY A 227 7.08 -9.91 4.24
CA GLY A 227 5.95 -10.76 4.54
C GLY A 227 6.31 -12.23 4.70
N ASP A 228 5.92 -12.79 5.83
CA ASP A 228 5.96 -14.23 6.04
C ASP A 228 4.91 -14.92 5.16
N ALA A 229 5.21 -16.09 4.60
CA ALA A 229 4.27 -16.83 3.74
C ALA A 229 2.95 -17.19 4.47
N SER A 230 3.00 -17.37 5.79
CA SER A 230 1.80 -17.58 6.63
C SER A 230 1.00 -16.30 6.87
N ALA A 231 1.46 -15.13 6.40
CA ALA A 231 0.73 -13.89 6.54
C ALA A 231 -0.43 -13.72 5.56
N GLY A 232 -0.64 -14.69 4.65
CA GLY A 232 -1.66 -14.63 3.61
C GLY A 232 -1.09 -14.21 2.25
N PRO A 233 -1.96 -14.03 1.24
CA PRO A 233 -1.53 -13.71 -0.12
C PRO A 233 -0.88 -12.33 -0.21
N LEU A 234 -0.01 -12.16 -1.21
CA LEU A 234 0.68 -10.91 -1.53
C LEU A 234 -0.28 -9.81 -1.99
N PHE A 235 -1.39 -10.19 -2.63
CA PHE A 235 -2.35 -9.26 -3.21
C PHE A 235 -3.77 -9.77 -3.09
N GLY A 236 -4.70 -8.88 -2.78
CA GLY A 236 -6.10 -9.02 -3.17
C GLY A 236 -6.38 -8.36 -4.51
N ALA A 237 -7.66 -8.26 -4.87
CA ALA A 237 -8.06 -7.76 -6.18
C ALA A 237 -7.87 -6.26 -6.35
N ARG A 238 -7.98 -5.80 -7.61
CA ARG A 238 -8.09 -4.38 -7.99
C ARG A 238 -6.84 -3.54 -7.70
N PHE A 239 -5.67 -4.16 -7.59
CA PHE A 239 -4.41 -3.44 -7.47
C PHE A 239 -4.04 -2.83 -8.83
N THR A 240 -3.56 -1.59 -8.85
CA THR A 240 -3.20 -0.92 -10.11
C THR A 240 -1.82 -0.27 -10.04
N HIS A 241 -0.95 -0.64 -10.98
CA HIS A 241 0.28 0.08 -11.28
C HIS A 241 0.09 0.81 -12.61
N TRP A 242 0.31 2.13 -12.61
CA TRP A 242 0.00 2.98 -13.77
C TRP A 242 1.11 4.00 -14.04
N ASN A 243 1.69 3.99 -15.23
CA ASN A 243 2.77 4.88 -15.62
C ASN A 243 4.00 4.77 -14.69
N ILE A 244 4.61 3.59 -14.61
CA ILE A 244 5.77 3.36 -13.74
C ILE A 244 7.05 3.34 -14.57
N ARG A 245 7.99 4.23 -14.25
CA ARG A 245 9.33 4.23 -14.83
C ARG A 245 10.29 3.44 -13.95
N VAL A 246 10.91 2.41 -14.49
CA VAL A 246 11.87 1.55 -13.79
C VAL A 246 13.25 1.80 -14.35
N THR A 247 14.07 2.58 -13.64
CA THR A 247 15.31 3.16 -14.19
C THR A 247 16.45 2.15 -14.33
N ASN A 248 16.33 0.98 -13.71
CA ASN A 248 17.35 -0.06 -13.70
C ASN A 248 16.89 -1.37 -14.36
N GLY A 249 15.70 -1.38 -14.98
CA GLY A 249 15.15 -2.54 -15.71
C GLY A 249 14.82 -3.76 -14.84
N ARG A 250 14.63 -3.61 -13.53
CA ARG A 250 14.38 -4.72 -12.59
C ARG A 250 12.91 -4.86 -12.21
N ALA A 251 12.35 -6.07 -12.38
CA ALA A 251 10.92 -6.33 -12.26
C ALA A 251 10.40 -6.24 -10.82
N GLY A 252 10.69 -7.25 -9.99
CA GLY A 252 10.15 -7.36 -8.63
C GLY A 252 8.63 -7.16 -8.61
N LEU A 253 8.08 -6.61 -7.53
CA LEU A 253 6.65 -6.32 -7.44
C LEU A 253 6.18 -5.12 -8.28
N VAL A 254 6.91 -4.67 -9.30
CA VAL A 254 6.41 -3.65 -10.25
C VAL A 254 5.48 -4.29 -11.27
N LYS A 255 5.80 -5.51 -11.72
CA LYS A 255 5.02 -6.26 -12.71
C LYS A 255 4.15 -7.29 -11.98
N ILE A 256 2.84 -7.06 -11.92
CA ILE A 256 1.91 -7.85 -11.08
C ILE A 256 0.93 -8.72 -11.88
N ASP A 257 1.09 -8.81 -13.21
CA ASP A 257 0.18 -9.56 -14.10
C ASP A 257 0.14 -11.06 -13.87
N GLY A 258 1.20 -11.63 -13.28
CA GLY A 258 1.23 -13.02 -12.85
C GLY A 258 1.00 -13.23 -11.35
N LEU A 259 0.64 -12.19 -10.59
CA LEU A 259 0.63 -12.24 -9.11
C LEU A 259 -0.69 -11.78 -8.51
N ALA A 260 -1.20 -10.62 -8.93
CA ALA A 260 -2.37 -10.01 -8.32
C ALA A 260 -3.62 -10.39 -9.10
N PRO A 261 -4.72 -10.84 -8.47
CA PRO A 261 -5.98 -11.11 -9.19
C PRO A 261 -6.70 -9.81 -9.57
N TYR A 262 -7.50 -9.82 -10.64
CA TYR A 262 -8.35 -8.73 -11.14
C TYR A 262 -7.70 -7.34 -11.06
N SER A 263 -6.45 -7.25 -11.51
CA SER A 263 -5.58 -6.10 -11.33
C SER A 263 -5.12 -5.53 -12.67
N ALA A 264 -4.35 -4.44 -12.65
CA ALA A 264 -3.81 -3.85 -13.88
C ALA A 264 -2.39 -3.31 -13.69
N THR A 265 -1.51 -3.64 -14.64
CA THR A 265 -0.21 -2.98 -14.84
C THR A 265 -0.25 -2.29 -16.20
N VAL A 266 -0.16 -0.97 -16.21
CA VAL A 266 -0.33 -0.18 -17.45
C VAL A 266 0.80 0.84 -17.60
N GLY A 267 1.49 0.81 -18.75
CA GLY A 267 2.48 1.82 -19.09
C GLY A 267 3.74 1.74 -18.21
N ILE A 268 4.35 0.56 -18.11
CA ILE A 268 5.61 0.37 -17.39
C ILE A 268 6.78 0.15 -18.36
N ASP A 269 8.01 0.39 -17.90
CA ASP A 269 9.21 0.05 -18.67
C ASP A 269 9.38 -1.47 -18.84
N GLU A 270 10.19 -1.89 -19.83
CA GLU A 270 10.62 -3.28 -19.92
C GLU A 270 11.49 -3.61 -18.71
N VAL A 271 11.19 -4.73 -18.08
CA VAL A 271 11.87 -5.22 -16.89
C VAL A 271 12.21 -6.69 -17.01
N THR A 272 13.23 -7.11 -16.28
CA THR A 272 13.66 -8.51 -16.16
C THR A 272 13.62 -8.94 -14.70
N GLU A 273 13.26 -10.20 -14.47
CA GLU A 273 13.29 -10.82 -13.14
C GLU A 273 14.69 -10.71 -12.51
N PHE A 274 14.72 -10.48 -11.20
CA PHE A 274 15.95 -10.32 -10.45
C PHE A 274 15.75 -10.75 -9.00
N ASP A 275 16.78 -11.34 -8.39
CA ASP A 275 16.86 -11.58 -6.95
C ASP A 275 15.67 -12.37 -6.35
N GLN A 276 14.60 -11.69 -5.95
CA GLN A 276 13.34 -12.28 -5.48
C GLN A 276 12.34 -12.39 -6.63
N ILE A 277 11.95 -13.63 -6.97
CA ILE A 277 10.98 -13.94 -8.03
C ILE A 277 9.77 -14.62 -7.40
N ASP A 278 8.62 -13.95 -7.46
CA ASP A 278 7.39 -14.44 -6.87
C ASP A 278 6.59 -15.32 -7.81
N VAL A 279 5.79 -16.19 -7.20
CA VAL A 279 4.80 -17.04 -7.88
C VAL A 279 3.41 -16.67 -7.37
N PRO A 280 2.34 -16.84 -8.18
CA PRO A 280 1.00 -16.51 -7.75
C PRO A 280 0.59 -17.33 -6.53
N ASP A 281 -0.08 -16.67 -5.57
CA ASP A 281 -0.69 -17.34 -4.43
C ASP A 281 -1.96 -18.11 -4.82
N PHE A 282 -2.65 -17.69 -5.88
CA PHE A 282 -3.87 -18.32 -6.38
C PHE A 282 -3.63 -19.14 -7.64
N THR A 283 -4.30 -20.29 -7.74
CA THR A 283 -4.34 -21.06 -8.98
C THR A 283 -5.40 -20.52 -9.94
N GLY A 284 -5.28 -20.84 -11.23
CA GLY A 284 -6.24 -20.44 -12.27
C GLY A 284 -5.93 -19.08 -12.90
N ASP A 285 -6.90 -18.54 -13.65
CA ASP A 285 -6.76 -17.24 -14.31
C ASP A 285 -6.90 -16.12 -13.27
N LEU A 286 -5.89 -15.25 -13.20
CA LEU A 286 -5.90 -14.07 -12.32
C LEU A 286 -6.73 -12.94 -12.90
N HIS A 287 -7.12 -12.97 -14.17
CA HIS A 287 -7.87 -11.91 -14.85
C HIS A 287 -7.20 -10.53 -14.81
N THR A 288 -5.88 -10.51 -14.66
CA THR A 288 -5.09 -9.28 -14.63
C THR A 288 -4.66 -8.87 -16.02
N ARG A 289 -4.43 -7.56 -16.19
CA ARG A 289 -4.04 -6.97 -17.48
C ARG A 289 -2.65 -6.37 -17.39
N LEU A 290 -1.86 -6.62 -18.43
CA LEU A 290 -0.62 -5.93 -18.73
C LEU A 290 -0.82 -5.19 -20.05
N GLU A 291 -0.78 -3.86 -20.00
CA GLU A 291 -1.02 -3.01 -21.16
C GLU A 291 0.09 -1.98 -21.31
N LEU A 292 0.44 -1.62 -22.55
CA LEU A 292 1.50 -0.65 -22.84
C LEU A 292 2.83 -1.00 -22.15
N TYR A 293 3.20 -2.28 -22.18
CA TYR A 293 4.48 -2.74 -21.66
C TYR A 293 5.64 -2.19 -22.51
N GLY A 294 6.77 -1.84 -21.87
CA GLY A 294 7.92 -1.22 -22.53
C GLY A 294 7.69 0.21 -23.01
N SER A 295 6.59 0.85 -22.61
CA SER A 295 6.19 2.17 -23.11
C SER A 295 5.77 3.13 -21.99
N SER A 296 6.55 3.18 -20.91
CA SER A 296 6.36 4.18 -19.85
C SER A 296 6.36 5.60 -20.42
N GLY A 297 5.48 6.46 -19.89
CA GLY A 297 5.27 7.82 -20.38
C GLY A 297 4.41 7.95 -21.65
N ALA A 298 4.07 6.84 -22.34
CA ALA A 298 3.12 6.85 -23.44
C ALA A 298 1.65 6.86 -22.96
N VAL A 299 1.38 6.25 -21.80
CA VAL A 299 0.03 6.12 -21.23
C VAL A 299 -0.64 7.49 -21.00
N ARG A 300 -1.93 7.59 -21.36
CA ARG A 300 -2.77 8.76 -21.13
C ARG A 300 -4.09 8.32 -20.48
N PRO A 301 -4.52 8.95 -19.38
CA PRO A 301 -3.82 10.00 -18.61
C PRO A 301 -2.49 9.52 -18.02
N ARG A 302 -1.55 10.44 -17.73
CA ARG A 302 -0.26 10.08 -17.11
C ARG A 302 -0.42 9.61 -15.66
N ASN A 303 -1.24 10.31 -14.91
CA ASN A 303 -1.56 10.01 -13.53
C ASN A 303 -3.03 9.60 -13.43
N LEU A 304 -3.29 8.35 -13.03
CA LEU A 304 -4.63 7.78 -12.99
C LEU A 304 -5.50 8.47 -11.93
N TYR A 305 -4.94 8.69 -10.74
CA TYR A 305 -5.63 9.33 -9.61
C TYR A 305 -6.07 10.76 -9.96
N GLU A 306 -5.19 11.58 -10.53
CA GLU A 306 -5.55 12.93 -10.94
C GLU A 306 -6.62 12.98 -12.03
N ALA A 307 -6.62 12.00 -12.94
CA ALA A 307 -7.64 11.90 -13.97
C ALA A 307 -9.01 11.53 -13.39
N GLN A 308 -9.04 10.55 -12.47
CA GLN A 308 -10.27 10.18 -11.76
C GLN A 308 -10.81 11.34 -10.92
N ARG A 309 -9.93 12.09 -10.23
CA ARG A 309 -10.33 13.30 -9.49
C ARG A 309 -10.93 14.36 -10.39
N ARG A 310 -10.38 14.59 -11.58
CA ARG A 310 -10.92 15.54 -12.56
C ARG A 310 -12.31 15.14 -13.05
N LEU A 311 -12.54 13.85 -13.29
CA LEU A 311 -13.87 13.34 -13.66
C LEU A 311 -14.90 13.58 -12.55
N ASN A 312 -14.51 13.37 -11.29
CA ASN A 312 -15.39 13.57 -10.14
C ASN A 312 -15.60 15.06 -9.79
N GLY A 313 -14.62 15.92 -10.08
CA GLY A 313 -14.69 17.37 -9.86
C GLY A 313 -15.47 18.13 -10.93
N ALA A 314 -15.60 17.59 -12.15
CA ALA A 314 -16.39 18.19 -13.22
C ALA A 314 -17.92 18.06 -13.03
N GLY A 315 -18.36 17.42 -11.94
CA GLY A 315 -19.78 17.21 -11.59
C GLY A 315 -20.24 17.88 -10.29
N ARG A 316 -19.49 18.84 -9.74
CA ARG A 316 -19.91 19.69 -8.62
C ARG A 316 -19.96 21.15 -9.02
#